data_AF-A0A2K3LXY5-F1
#
_entry.id   AF-A0A2K3LXY5-F1
#
_cell.length_a   1.000
_cell.length_b   1.000
_cell.length_c   1.000
_cell.angle_alpha   90.00
_cell.angle_beta   90.00
_cell.angle_gamma   90.00
#
_symmetry.space_group_name_H-M   'P 1'
#
loop_
_entity.id
_entity.type
_entity.pdbx_description
1 polymer ?
#
loop_
_entity_poly.entity_id
_entity_poly.type
_entity_poly.pdbx_seq_one_letter_code
_entity_poly.pdbx_strand_id
1 'polypeptide(L)'
;GLANKKTVTIQPAGKDAVLLATTKARKQNKPSALTHKSVMKKEFRRMAKAVQNQVADNYYRPDLKKAALARLSAVHRSLKVAKSGVKKRNRQALKVHGRK
;
A
#
# COMPACT_ATOMS: atom_id res chain seq x y z
N GLY A 1 3.80 9.35 -7.36
CA GLY A 1 3.62 10.77 -7.72
C GLY A 1 4.58 11.08 -8.82
N LEU A 2 4.18 11.83 -9.83
CA LEU A 2 5.00 12.03 -11.03
C LEU A 2 5.96 13.22 -10.90
N ALA A 3 5.57 14.25 -10.14
CA ALA A 3 6.37 15.47 -9.95
C ALA A 3 7.64 15.26 -9.10
N ASN A 4 7.61 14.31 -8.17
CA ASN A 4 8.70 14.13 -7.20
C ASN A 4 9.78 13.18 -7.72
N LYS A 5 11.06 13.55 -7.57
CA LYS A 5 12.22 12.71 -7.97
C LYS A 5 12.27 11.37 -7.22
N LYS A 6 11.92 11.39 -5.93
CA LYS A 6 11.79 10.21 -5.07
C LYS A 6 10.33 9.94 -4.76
N THR A 7 9.83 8.76 -5.10
CA THR A 7 8.48 8.33 -4.75
C THR A 7 8.42 6.87 -4.38
N VAL A 8 7.41 6.55 -3.58
CA VAL A 8 7.08 5.21 -3.12
C VAL A 8 5.69 4.89 -3.63
N THR A 9 5.55 3.74 -4.28
CA THR A 9 4.29 3.23 -4.80
C THR A 9 4.07 1.84 -4.24
N ILE A 10 2.86 1.59 -3.76
CA ILE A 10 2.45 0.30 -3.20
C ILE A 10 1.25 -0.13 -4.01
N GLN A 11 1.37 -1.28 -4.67
CA GLN A 11 0.36 -1.83 -5.55
C GLN A 11 0.06 -3.28 -5.19
N PRO A 12 -1.17 -3.77 -5.39
CA PRO A 12 -1.42 -5.19 -5.38
C PRO A 12 -0.67 -5.86 -6.53
N ALA A 13 -0.04 -7.00 -6.27
CA ALA A 13 0.65 -7.79 -7.28
C ALA A 13 0.14 -9.23 -7.24
N GLY A 14 -0.90 -9.50 -8.04
CA GLY A 14 -1.50 -10.83 -8.12
C GLY A 14 -2.13 -11.30 -6.82
N LYS A 15 -2.22 -12.64 -6.66
CA LYS A 15 -2.84 -13.28 -5.50
C LYS A 15 -1.91 -13.14 -4.29
N ASP A 16 -2.35 -12.36 -3.30
CA ASP A 16 -1.70 -12.09 -2.01
C ASP A 16 -0.35 -11.38 -1.99
N ALA A 17 0.22 -11.07 -3.15
CA ALA A 17 1.47 -10.32 -3.17
C ALA A 17 1.22 -8.82 -3.22
N VAL A 18 2.12 -8.07 -2.61
CA VAL A 18 2.17 -6.60 -2.67
C VAL A 18 3.46 -6.21 -3.36
N LEU A 19 3.36 -5.35 -4.37
CA LEU A 19 4.50 -4.75 -5.03
C LEU A 19 4.84 -3.41 -4.41
N LEU A 20 6.09 -3.27 -4.03
CA LEU A 20 6.69 -2.03 -3.60
C LEU A 20 7.59 -1.52 -4.72
N ALA A 21 7.31 -0.31 -5.19
CA ALA A 21 8.09 0.33 -6.23
C ALA A 21 8.60 1.70 -5.78
N THR A 22 9.90 1.91 -5.96
CA THR A 22 10.59 3.16 -5.67
C THR A 22 11.17 3.76 -6.96
N THR A 23 11.26 5.09 -7.04
CA THR A 23 11.81 5.77 -8.23
C THR A 23 13.30 6.05 -8.09
N LYS A 24 14.07 5.77 -9.14
CA LYS A 24 15.50 6.09 -9.22
C LYS A 24 15.65 7.55 -9.65
N ALA A 25 16.11 8.42 -8.75
CA ALA A 25 16.22 9.86 -9.01
C ALA A 25 17.09 10.21 -10.23
N ARG A 26 18.11 9.40 -10.54
CA ARG A 26 19.01 9.60 -11.70
C ARG A 26 18.45 9.11 -13.04
N LYS A 27 17.26 8.51 -13.09
CA LYS A 27 16.66 7.92 -14.30
C LYS A 27 15.36 8.59 -14.73
N GLN A 28 15.15 9.85 -14.35
CA GLN A 28 13.90 10.58 -14.57
C GLN A 28 13.54 10.80 -16.06
N ASN A 29 14.54 10.89 -16.92
CA ASN A 29 14.37 10.98 -18.38
C ASN A 29 14.20 9.62 -19.08
N LYS A 30 14.26 8.49 -18.33
CA LYS A 30 14.14 7.14 -18.86
C LYS A 30 12.99 6.40 -18.17
N PRO A 31 11.73 6.61 -18.62
CA PRO A 31 10.55 6.08 -17.94
C PRO A 31 10.55 4.54 -17.81
N SER A 32 11.11 3.83 -18.79
CA SER A 32 11.22 2.36 -18.75
C SER A 32 12.08 1.83 -17.60
N ALA A 33 13.14 2.55 -17.22
CA ALA A 33 14.10 2.16 -16.18
C ALA A 33 13.93 2.94 -14.86
N LEU A 34 12.89 3.77 -14.78
CA LEU A 34 12.68 4.72 -13.68
C LEU A 34 12.38 4.02 -12.35
N THR A 35 11.62 2.93 -12.38
CA THR A 35 11.14 2.26 -11.17
C THR A 35 11.97 1.03 -10.82
N HIS A 36 12.34 0.90 -9.55
CA HIS A 36 12.78 -0.35 -8.97
C HIS A 36 11.58 -1.04 -8.32
N LYS A 37 11.23 -2.26 -8.76
CA LYS A 37 10.04 -2.98 -8.31
C LYS A 37 10.45 -4.22 -7.52
N SER A 38 9.86 -4.42 -6.34
CA SER A 38 10.01 -5.65 -5.54
C SER A 38 8.64 -6.20 -5.18
N VAL A 39 8.46 -7.51 -5.39
CA VAL A 39 7.22 -8.21 -5.02
C VAL A 39 7.41 -8.88 -3.67
N MET A 40 6.54 -8.59 -2.72
CA MET A 40 6.55 -9.14 -1.38
C MET A 40 5.40 -10.14 -1.20
N LYS A 41 5.76 -11.38 -0.87
CA LYS A 41 4.84 -12.50 -0.56
C LYS A 41 5.05 -12.97 0.88
N LYS A 42 4.95 -12.06 1.86
CA LYS A 42 5.24 -12.32 3.28
C LYS A 42 4.02 -12.00 4.14
N GLU A 43 4.01 -12.40 5.42
CA GLU A 43 2.97 -11.94 6.34
C GLU A 43 3.03 -10.42 6.56
N PHE A 44 1.88 -9.85 6.94
CA PHE A 44 1.70 -8.39 7.07
C PHE A 44 2.75 -7.72 7.96
N ARG A 45 3.11 -8.33 9.10
CA ARG A 45 4.12 -7.78 10.01
C ARG A 45 5.48 -7.65 9.34
N ARG A 46 5.91 -8.68 8.60
CA ARG A 46 7.19 -8.68 7.87
C ARG A 46 7.15 -7.73 6.68
N MET A 47 6.01 -7.58 6.01
CA MET A 47 5.83 -6.57 4.95
C MET A 47 5.90 -5.15 5.50
N ALA A 48 5.25 -4.86 6.61
CA ALA A 48 5.28 -3.55 7.24
C ALA A 48 6.69 -3.15 7.66
N LYS A 49 7.47 -4.10 8.24
CA LYS A 49 8.88 -3.86 8.57
C LYS A 49 9.73 -3.61 7.32
N ALA A 50 9.52 -4.37 6.25
CA ALA A 50 10.23 -4.14 4.99
C ALA A 50 9.95 -2.74 4.40
N VAL A 51 8.69 -2.29 4.43
CA VAL A 51 8.32 -0.93 3.99
C VAL A 51 8.95 0.13 4.89
N GLN A 52 8.92 -0.04 6.22
CA GLN A 52 9.60 0.91 7.12
C GLN A 52 11.09 1.01 6.84
N ASN A 53 11.78 -0.13 6.67
CA ASN A 53 13.20 -0.15 6.40
C ASN A 53 13.53 0.59 5.09
N GLN A 54 12.75 0.36 4.03
CA GLN A 54 13.01 0.98 2.72
C GLN A 54 12.65 2.46 2.64
N VAL A 55 11.67 2.93 3.43
CA VAL A 55 11.16 4.30 3.35
C VAL A 55 11.80 5.21 4.39
N ALA A 56 11.93 4.75 5.63
CA ALA A 56 12.40 5.53 6.77
C ALA A 56 13.85 5.20 7.12
N ASP A 57 14.16 3.93 7.38
CA ASP A 57 15.47 3.56 7.95
C ASP A 57 16.62 3.74 6.91
N ASN A 58 16.32 3.61 5.62
CA ASN A 58 17.24 3.93 4.52
C ASN A 58 17.26 5.43 4.12
N TYR A 59 16.62 6.31 4.90
CA TYR A 59 16.52 7.75 4.64
C TYR A 59 16.04 8.12 3.23
N TYR A 60 15.24 7.24 2.61
CA TYR A 60 14.78 7.47 1.25
C TYR A 60 13.74 8.61 1.21
N ARG A 61 12.66 8.48 2.00
CA ARG A 61 11.58 9.48 2.20
C ARG A 61 10.86 9.24 3.55
N PRO A 62 11.44 9.66 4.68
CA PRO A 62 10.88 9.36 6.01
C PRO A 62 9.49 9.98 6.23
N ASP A 63 9.20 11.08 5.53
CA ASP A 63 7.89 11.75 5.49
C ASP A 63 6.77 10.81 5.03
N LEU A 64 7.08 9.89 4.10
CA LEU A 64 6.09 8.97 3.54
C LEU A 64 5.85 7.73 4.42
N LYS A 65 6.54 7.57 5.55
CA LYS A 65 6.44 6.37 6.40
C LYS A 65 4.99 6.04 6.77
N LYS A 66 4.25 7.03 7.29
CA LYS A 66 2.86 6.84 7.72
C LYS A 66 1.94 6.54 6.54
N ALA A 67 2.09 7.29 5.44
CA ALA A 67 1.28 7.12 4.23
C ALA A 67 1.50 5.75 3.56
N ALA A 68 2.76 5.29 3.52
CA ALA A 68 3.13 4.00 2.96
C ALA A 68 2.52 2.85 3.78
N LEU A 69 2.60 2.90 5.11
CA LEU A 69 1.99 1.88 5.97
C LEU A 69 0.46 1.85 5.87
N ALA A 70 -0.18 3.03 5.79
CA ALA A 70 -1.63 3.13 5.60
C ALA A 70 -2.06 2.49 4.27
N ARG A 71 -1.35 2.78 3.16
CA ARG A 71 -1.62 2.13 1.87
C ARG A 71 -1.36 0.63 1.88
N LEU A 72 -0.28 0.17 2.51
CA LEU A 72 0.00 -1.27 2.66
C LEU A 72 -1.15 -1.99 3.36
N SER A 73 -1.67 -1.41 4.45
CA SER A 73 -2.81 -1.95 5.20
C SER A 73 -4.07 -2.03 4.34
N ALA A 74 -4.38 -0.96 3.60
CA ALA A 74 -5.54 -0.92 2.70
C ALA A 74 -5.45 -2.00 1.60
N VAL A 75 -4.30 -2.14 0.95
CA VAL A 75 -4.06 -3.14 -0.12
C VAL A 75 -4.12 -4.56 0.45
N HIS A 76 -3.49 -4.81 1.60
CA HIS A 76 -3.53 -6.13 2.21
C HIS A 76 -4.95 -6.52 2.66
N ARG A 77 -5.73 -5.56 3.18
CA ARG A 77 -7.14 -5.77 3.50
C ARG A 77 -7.97 -6.05 2.25
N SER A 78 -7.76 -5.33 1.15
CA SER A 78 -8.51 -5.54 -0.08
C SER A 78 -8.25 -6.92 -0.68
N LEU A 79 -7.00 -7.41 -0.64
CA LEU A 79 -6.65 -8.76 -1.09
C LEU A 79 -7.34 -9.85 -0.26
N LYS A 80 -7.43 -9.66 1.07
CA LYS A 80 -8.18 -10.59 1.94
C LYS A 80 -9.67 -10.61 1.63
N VAL A 81 -10.28 -9.45 1.41
CA VAL A 81 -11.71 -9.36 1.05
C VAL A 81 -11.98 -10.00 -0.30
N ALA A 82 -11.11 -9.79 -1.30
CA ALA A 82 -11.24 -10.41 -2.61
C ALA A 82 -11.20 -11.94 -2.52
N LYS A 83 -10.44 -12.50 -1.57
CA LYS A 83 -10.43 -13.95 -1.30
C LYS A 83 -11.65 -14.46 -0.55
N SER A 84 -12.06 -13.74 0.50
CA SER A 84 -13.14 -14.19 1.39
C SER A 84 -14.54 -13.87 0.85
N GLY A 85 -14.63 -13.15 -0.27
CA GLY A 85 -15.88 -12.57 -0.74
C GLY A 85 -16.28 -11.32 0.06
N VAL A 86 -17.19 -10.53 -0.52
CA VAL A 86 -17.77 -9.36 0.15
C VAL A 86 -18.60 -9.85 1.32
N LYS A 87 -18.19 -9.52 2.55
CA LYS A 87 -19.03 -9.71 3.74
C LYS A 87 -20.29 -8.87 3.56
N LYS A 88 -21.41 -9.50 3.18
CA LYS A 88 -22.73 -8.85 3.17
C LYS A 88 -22.98 -8.34 4.59
N ARG A 89 -22.99 -7.02 4.76
CA ARG A 89 -23.40 -6.39 6.01
C ARG A 89 -24.88 -6.74 6.20
N ASN A 90 -25.24 -7.38 7.31
CA ASN A 90 -26.64 -7.50 7.68
C ASN A 90 -27.16 -6.07 7.86
N ARG A 91 -27.95 -5.58 6.89
CA ARG A 91 -28.58 -4.27 6.95
C ARG A 91 -29.74 -4.36 7.94
N GLN A 92 -29.42 -4.54 9.23
CA GLN A 92 -30.40 -4.18 10.24
C GLN A 92 -30.50 -2.66 10.20
N ALA A 93 -31.68 -2.17 9.84
CA ALA A 93 -32.00 -0.76 9.86
C ALA A 93 -31.63 -0.22 11.25
N LEU A 94 -30.78 0.82 11.29
CA LEU A 94 -30.62 1.59 12.50
C LEU A 94 -32.02 2.13 12.82
N LYS A 95 -32.68 1.58 13.86
CA LYS A 95 -33.95 2.12 14.33
C LYS A 95 -33.69 3.55 14.79
N VAL A 96 -33.96 4.50 13.90
CA VAL A 96 -34.06 5.91 14.25
C VAL A 96 -35.33 6.01 15.09
N HIS A 97 -35.18 5.96 16.41
CA HIS A 97 -36.27 6.28 17.31
C HIS A 97 -36.44 7.80 17.24
N GLY A 98 -37.33 8.24 16.35
CA GLY A 98 -37.73 9.65 16.25
C GLY A 98 -38.27 10.10 17.60
N ARG A 99 -37.65 11.13 18.17
CA ARG A 99 -38.13 11.83 19.35
C ARG A 99 -39.31 12.69 18.90
N LYS A 100 -40.52 12.34 19.36
CA LYS A 100 -41.69 13.23 19.28
C LYS A 100 -41.50 14.42 20.20
#